data_AF-A0A7K2Q2D2-F1
#
_entry.id   AF-A0A7K2Q2D2-F1
#
_cell.length_a   1.000
_cell.length_b   1.000
_cell.length_c   1.000
_cell.angle_alpha   90.00
_cell.angle_beta   90.00
_cell.angle_gamma   90.00
#
_symmetry.space_group_name_H-M   'P 1'
#
loop_
_entity.id
_entity.type
_entity.pdbx_description
1 polymer ?
#
loop_
_entity_poly.entity_id
_entity_poly.type
_entity_poly.pdbx_seq_one_letter_code
_entity_poly.pdbx_strand_id
1 'polypeptide(L)'
;QKRDPGAVFSQVQDHVVALARAHVERLVTEAFVEKVRAMPEGDEKAALALLCDLFALSTIEADRAWFMEHGRLTVQRSKAISREVNDLCRKVRPLALDLVDAWGIPPEMLRAPDLLS
;
A
#
# COMPACT_ATOMS: atom_id res chain seq x y z
N GLN A 1 -27.02 1.38 34.11
CA GLN A 1 -27.73 0.69 33.00
C GLN A 1 -26.67 0.01 32.14
N LYS A 2 -26.75 -1.31 31.92
CA LYS A 2 -25.80 -2.03 31.06
C LYS A 2 -26.10 -1.62 29.61
N ARG A 3 -25.19 -0.88 28.96
CA ARG A 3 -25.38 -0.48 27.56
C ARG A 3 -25.40 -1.74 26.69
N ASP A 4 -26.31 -1.78 25.72
CA ASP A 4 -26.37 -2.84 24.72
C ASP A 4 -25.03 -2.92 23.95
N PRO A 5 -24.36 -4.09 23.89
CA PRO A 5 -23.07 -4.24 23.20
C PRO A 5 -23.11 -3.80 21.73
N GLY A 6 -24.22 -4.04 21.01
CA GLY A 6 -24.38 -3.62 19.62
C GLY A 6 -24.41 -2.10 19.46
N ALA A 7 -25.13 -1.41 20.35
CA ALA A 7 -25.15 0.05 20.40
C ALA A 7 -23.78 0.66 20.74
N VAL A 8 -23.00 0.03 21.64
CA VAL A 8 -21.64 0.49 21.96
C VAL A 8 -20.70 0.28 20.77
N PHE A 9 -20.76 -0.87 20.11
CA PHE A 9 -19.96 -1.14 18.92
C PHE A 9 -20.26 -0.16 17.78
N SER A 10 -21.55 0.13 17.55
CA SER A 10 -21.97 1.06 16.49
C SER A 10 -21.46 2.48 16.72
N GLN A 11 -21.26 2.90 17.98
CA GLN A 11 -20.73 4.23 18.32
C GLN A 11 -19.25 4.42 17.98
N VAL A 12 -18.51 3.34 17.73
CA VAL A 12 -17.06 3.38 17.44
C VAL A 12 -16.70 2.62 16.15
N GLN A 13 -17.70 2.35 15.31
CA GLN A 13 -17.54 1.47 14.15
C GLN A 13 -16.48 1.98 13.17
N ASP A 14 -16.43 3.29 12.95
CA ASP A 14 -15.42 3.96 12.13
C ASP A 14 -14.00 3.69 12.64
N HIS A 15 -13.76 3.80 13.94
CA HIS A 15 -12.49 3.47 14.58
C HIS A 15 -12.14 1.98 14.46
N VAL A 16 -13.13 1.10 14.61
CA VAL A 16 -12.92 -0.35 14.46
C VAL A 16 -12.52 -0.71 13.03
N VAL A 17 -13.19 -0.13 12.03
CA VAL A 17 -12.87 -0.33 10.62
C VAL A 17 -11.48 0.24 10.29
N ALA A 18 -11.16 1.44 10.77
CA ALA A 18 -9.84 2.03 10.60
C ALA A 18 -8.73 1.16 11.22
N LEU A 19 -8.94 0.65 12.44
CA LEU A 19 -8.01 -0.28 13.10
C LEU A 19 -7.82 -1.57 12.30
N ALA A 20 -8.91 -2.15 11.80
CA ALA A 20 -8.84 -3.37 11.00
C ALA A 20 -8.03 -3.16 9.71
N ARG A 21 -8.22 -2.02 9.03
CA ARG A 21 -7.45 -1.64 7.84
C ARG A 21 -5.97 -1.47 8.16
N ALA A 22 -5.64 -0.65 9.15
CA ALA A 22 -4.27 -0.43 9.59
C ALA A 22 -3.56 -1.73 10.02
N HIS A 23 -4.30 -2.66 10.64
CA HIS A 23 -3.77 -3.97 11.00
C HIS A 23 -3.39 -4.80 9.76
N VAL A 24 -4.27 -4.85 8.76
CA VAL A 24 -4.03 -5.60 7.51
C VAL A 24 -2.90 -4.95 6.71
N GLU A 25 -2.88 -3.63 6.58
CA GLU A 25 -1.82 -2.87 5.93
C GLU A 25 -0.44 -3.16 6.54
N ARG A 26 -0.37 -3.20 7.88
CA ARG A 26 0.85 -3.60 8.59
C ARG A 26 1.26 -5.03 8.23
N LEU A 27 0.33 -5.99 8.25
CA LEU A 27 0.63 -7.39 7.91
C LEU A 27 1.14 -7.54 6.47
N VAL A 28 0.49 -6.87 5.52
CA VAL A 28 0.90 -6.90 4.10
C VAL A 28 2.29 -6.27 3.95
N THR A 29 2.55 -5.13 4.59
CA THR A 29 3.86 -4.47 4.55
C THR A 29 4.96 -5.36 5.15
N GLU A 30 4.71 -5.97 6.31
CA GLU A 30 5.66 -6.87 6.98
C GLU A 30 5.99 -8.08 6.10
N ALA A 31 4.96 -8.74 5.55
CA ALA A 31 5.14 -9.89 4.66
C ALA A 31 5.89 -9.52 3.37
N PHE A 32 5.62 -8.34 2.80
CA PHE A 32 6.31 -7.86 1.61
C PHE A 32 7.79 -7.59 1.91
N VAL A 33 8.10 -6.85 2.99
CA VAL A 33 9.47 -6.59 3.43
C VAL A 33 10.23 -7.88 3.70
N GLU A 34 9.62 -8.83 4.41
CA GLU A 34 10.22 -10.14 4.68
C GLU A 34 10.56 -10.87 3.37
N LYS A 35 9.62 -10.91 2.43
CA LYS A 35 9.81 -11.58 1.14
C LYS A 35 10.93 -10.94 0.33
N VAL A 36 10.95 -9.61 0.20
CA VAL A 36 12.01 -8.88 -0.54
C VAL A 36 13.38 -9.10 0.10
N ARG A 37 13.48 -9.07 1.43
CA ARG A 37 14.75 -9.29 2.14
C ARG A 37 15.33 -10.67 1.89
N ALA A 38 14.48 -11.70 1.81
CA ALA A 38 14.88 -13.08 1.59
C ALA A 38 15.28 -13.39 0.13
N MET A 39 15.03 -12.48 -0.82
CA MET A 39 15.40 -12.68 -2.21
C MET A 39 16.92 -12.57 -2.43
N PRO A 40 17.49 -13.34 -3.37
CA PRO A 40 18.83 -13.11 -3.89
C PRO A 40 18.99 -11.70 -4.44
N GLU A 41 20.20 -11.17 -4.41
CA GLU A 41 20.51 -9.90 -5.08
C GLU A 41 20.30 -10.02 -6.58
N GLY A 42 19.71 -9.00 -7.19
CA GLY A 42 19.40 -8.96 -8.62
C GLY A 42 18.27 -7.99 -8.95
N ASP A 43 17.97 -7.89 -10.24
CA ASP A 43 17.02 -6.91 -10.77
C ASP A 43 15.60 -7.14 -10.24
N GLU A 44 15.19 -8.40 -10.05
CA GLU A 44 13.89 -8.74 -9.46
C GLU A 44 13.74 -8.24 -8.03
N LYS A 45 14.79 -8.37 -7.21
CA LYS A 45 14.79 -7.86 -5.83
C LYS A 45 14.71 -6.34 -5.84
N ALA A 46 15.44 -5.67 -6.74
CA ALA A 46 15.40 -4.23 -6.89
C ALA A 46 14.00 -3.74 -7.32
N ALA A 47 13.37 -4.40 -8.29
CA ALA A 47 12.02 -4.09 -8.76
C ALA A 47 10.97 -4.27 -7.64
N LEU A 48 11.01 -5.39 -6.91
CA LEU A 48 10.10 -5.63 -5.80
C LEU A 48 10.37 -4.71 -4.59
N ALA A 49 11.62 -4.29 -4.37
CA ALA A 49 11.93 -3.29 -3.35
C ALA A 49 11.26 -1.94 -3.67
N LEU A 50 11.30 -1.50 -4.93
CA LEU A 50 10.61 -0.28 -5.36
C LEU A 50 9.09 -0.36 -5.14
N LEU A 51 8.48 -1.51 -5.45
CA LEU A 51 7.05 -1.73 -5.20
C LEU A 51 6.73 -1.79 -3.71
N CYS A 52 7.60 -2.39 -2.89
CA CYS A 52 7.44 -2.46 -1.44
C CYS A 52 7.48 -1.05 -0.81
N ASP A 53 8.45 -0.23 -1.23
CA ASP A 53 8.56 1.16 -0.79
C ASP A 53 7.34 1.98 -1.24
N LEU A 54 6.90 1.79 -2.49
CA LEU A 54 5.73 2.47 -3.03
C LEU A 54 4.46 2.10 -2.26
N PHE A 55 4.26 0.81 -1.96
CA PHE A 55 3.13 0.34 -1.17
C PHE A 55 3.14 0.93 0.24
N ALA A 56 4.27 0.86 0.95
CA ALA A 56 4.38 1.38 2.30
C ALA A 56 4.11 2.90 2.35
N LEU A 57 4.75 3.66 1.46
CA LEU A 57 4.61 5.13 1.45
C LEU A 57 3.25 5.60 0.95
N SER A 58 2.65 4.93 -0.05
CA SER A 58 1.29 5.26 -0.50
C SER A 58 0.23 4.97 0.57
N THR A 59 0.43 3.92 1.38
CA THR A 59 -0.43 3.62 2.53
C THR A 59 -0.33 4.72 3.59
N ILE A 60 0.89 5.11 3.99
CA ILE A 60 1.09 6.22 4.94
C ILE A 60 0.54 7.54 4.36
N GLU A 61 0.69 7.76 3.06
CA GLU A 61 0.19 8.94 2.37
C GLU A 61 -1.34 9.02 2.41
N ALA A 62 -2.04 7.90 2.27
CA ALA A 62 -3.50 7.84 2.34
C ALA A 62 -4.04 8.28 3.71
N ASP A 63 -3.36 7.88 4.80
CA ASP A 63 -3.76 8.19 6.19
C ASP A 63 -3.01 9.38 6.81
N ARG A 64 -2.33 10.19 5.98
CA ARG A 64 -1.46 11.29 6.45
C ARG A 64 -2.17 12.27 7.39
N ALA A 65 -3.47 12.50 7.20
CA ALA A 65 -4.25 13.41 8.05
C ALA A 65 -4.35 12.86 9.48
N TRP A 66 -4.68 11.58 9.63
CA TRP A 66 -4.73 10.92 10.93
C TRP A 66 -3.37 10.97 11.64
N PHE A 67 -2.27 10.69 10.93
CA PHE A 67 -0.93 10.77 11.51
C PHE A 67 -0.56 12.20 11.95
N MET A 68 -1.01 13.22 11.22
CA MET A 68 -0.78 14.62 11.56
C MET A 68 -1.60 15.06 12.77
N GLU A 69 -2.88 14.70 12.83
CA GLU A 69 -3.79 14.97 13.96
C GLU A 69 -3.26 14.38 15.28
N HIS A 70 -2.60 13.22 15.20
CA HIS A 70 -2.01 12.54 16.34
C HIS A 70 -0.52 12.90 16.58
N GLY A 71 0.01 13.91 15.87
CA GLY A 71 1.39 14.37 16.05
C GLY A 71 2.48 13.36 15.65
N ARG A 72 2.12 12.32 14.90
CA ARG A 72 3.04 11.28 14.39
C ARG A 72 3.74 11.68 13.09
N LEU A 73 3.15 12.60 12.34
CA LEU A 73 3.69 13.11 11.09
C LEU A 73 3.66 14.64 11.07
N THR A 74 4.78 15.26 10.67
CA THR A 74 4.83 16.72 10.47
C THR A 74 4.37 17.07 9.06
N VAL A 75 3.93 18.31 8.84
CA VAL A 75 3.57 18.83 7.50
C VAL A 75 4.72 18.64 6.51
N GLN A 76 5.96 18.90 6.94
CA GLN A 76 7.16 18.76 6.12
C GLN A 76 7.40 17.32 5.70
N ARG A 77 7.25 16.36 6.62
CA ARG A 77 7.38 14.93 6.33
C ARG A 77 6.25 14.43 5.44
N SER A 78 5.01 14.86 5.67
CA SER A 78 3.87 14.57 4.80
C SER A 78 4.12 14.98 3.34
N LYS A 79 4.64 16.21 3.13
CA LYS A 79 5.05 16.67 1.79
C LYS A 79 6.22 15.88 1.20
N ALA A 80 7.14 15.40 2.03
CA ALA A 80 8.25 14.57 1.58
C ALA A 80 7.78 13.19 1.11
N ILE A 81 6.85 12.57 1.84
CA ILE A 81 6.21 11.30 1.45
C ILE A 81 5.54 11.45 0.08
N SER A 82 4.75 12.51 -0.14
CA SER A 82 4.14 12.73 -1.46
C SER A 82 5.15 12.88 -2.60
N ARG A 83 6.29 13.50 -2.36
CA ARG A 83 7.35 13.58 -3.38
C ARG A 83 7.95 12.22 -3.65
N GLU A 84 8.27 11.46 -2.60
CA GLU A 84 8.85 10.13 -2.75
C GLU A 84 7.90 9.16 -3.44
N VAL A 85 6.59 9.18 -3.12
CA VAL A 85 5.58 8.39 -3.86
C VAL A 85 5.62 8.71 -5.35
N ASN A 86 5.68 9.99 -5.72
CA ASN A 86 5.79 10.39 -7.12
C ASN A 86 7.12 9.95 -7.77
N ASP A 87 8.23 9.99 -7.03
CA ASP A 87 9.53 9.50 -7.49
C ASP A 87 9.53 7.99 -7.68
N LEU A 88 8.93 7.23 -6.76
CA LEU A 88 8.76 5.78 -6.87
C LEU A 88 7.87 5.42 -8.06
N CYS A 89 6.76 6.12 -8.28
CA CYS A 89 5.94 5.96 -9.48
C CYS A 89 6.76 6.16 -10.76
N ARG A 90 7.66 7.17 -10.80
CA ARG A 90 8.57 7.38 -11.95
C ARG A 90 9.56 6.22 -12.14
N LYS A 91 10.10 5.67 -11.05
CA LYS A 91 11.04 4.54 -11.07
C LYS A 91 10.36 3.23 -11.47
N VAL A 92 9.12 3.01 -11.04
CA VAL A 92 8.33 1.80 -11.35
C VAL A 92 7.79 1.84 -12.78
N ARG A 93 7.45 3.02 -13.31
CA ARG A 93 6.89 3.17 -14.67
C ARG A 93 7.60 2.37 -15.77
N PRO A 94 8.94 2.40 -15.92
CA PRO A 94 9.62 1.61 -16.96
C PRO A 94 9.50 0.09 -16.76
N LEU A 95 9.19 -0.38 -15.55
CA LEU A 95 9.02 -1.79 -15.20
C LEU A 95 7.56 -2.24 -15.21
N ALA A 96 6.61 -1.32 -15.39
CA ALA A 96 5.20 -1.57 -15.14
C ALA A 96 4.62 -2.67 -16.03
N LEU A 97 5.03 -2.73 -17.30
CA LEU A 97 4.58 -3.78 -18.22
C LEU A 97 5.14 -5.14 -17.79
N ASP A 98 6.46 -5.25 -17.59
CA ASP A 98 7.10 -6.49 -17.14
C ASP A 98 6.50 -7.04 -15.84
N LEU A 99 6.17 -6.15 -14.89
CA LEU A 99 5.54 -6.50 -13.62
C LEU A 99 4.12 -7.05 -13.78
N VAL A 100 3.36 -6.56 -14.76
CA VAL A 100 2.01 -7.06 -15.07
C VAL A 100 2.09 -8.37 -15.87
N ASP A 101 2.98 -8.43 -16.86
CA ASP A 101 3.20 -9.61 -17.69
C ASP A 101 3.70 -10.81 -16.86
N ALA A 102 4.45 -10.56 -15.78
CA ALA A 102 4.91 -11.59 -14.84
C ALA A 102 3.79 -12.40 -14.18
N TRP A 103 2.53 -11.93 -14.20
CA TRP A 103 1.38 -12.70 -13.72
C TRP A 103 1.01 -13.86 -14.67
N GLY A 104 1.50 -13.84 -15.91
CA GLY A 104 1.27 -14.89 -16.90
C GLY A 104 -0.21 -15.08 -17.25
N ILE A 105 -1.01 -14.00 -17.17
CA ILE A 105 -2.45 -14.06 -17.46
C ILE A 105 -2.64 -14.23 -18.97
N PRO A 106 -3.28 -15.33 -19.44
CA PRO A 106 -3.51 -15.54 -20.87
C PRO A 106 -4.41 -14.44 -21.46
N PRO A 107 -4.16 -13.98 -22.70
CA PRO A 107 -4.98 -12.95 -23.34
C PRO A 107 -6.47 -13.28 -23.40
N GLU A 108 -6.83 -14.55 -23.50
CA GLU A 108 -8.23 -15.02 -23.55
C GLU A 108 -8.97 -14.81 -22.22
N MET A 109 -8.25 -14.66 -21.13
CA MET A 109 -8.80 -14.36 -19.80
C MET A 109 -8.97 -12.85 -19.57
N LEU A 110 -8.43 -12.01 -20.46
CA LEU A 110 -8.53 -10.56 -20.35
C LEU A 110 -9.92 -10.11 -20.81
N ARG A 111 -10.75 -9.69 -19.85
CA ARG A 111 -12.13 -9.20 -20.08
C ARG A 111 -12.21 -7.78 -20.66
N ALA A 112 -11.09 -7.24 -21.13
CA ALA A 112 -10.97 -5.90 -21.69
C ALA A 112 -9.81 -5.83 -22.70
N PRO A 113 -9.90 -6.54 -23.85
CA PRO A 113 -8.82 -6.61 -24.83
C PRO A 113 -8.46 -5.24 -25.44
N ASP A 114 -9.42 -4.32 -25.50
CA ASP A 114 -9.25 -2.96 -26.06
C ASP A 114 -8.28 -2.08 -25.24
N LEU A 115 -7.90 -2.49 -24.01
CA LEU A 115 -6.91 -1.80 -23.19
C LEU A 115 -5.46 -2.17 -23.54
N LEU A 116 -5.27 -3.15 -24.43
CA LEU A 116 -3.96 -3.65 -24.86
C LEU A 116 -3.54 -3.11 -26.24
N SER A 117 -4.47 -2.47 -26.97
CA SER A 117 -4.23 -1.82 -28.27
C SER A 117 -3.76 -0.38 -28.12
#